data_AF-A0A8S9YV57-F1
#
_entry.id   AF-A0A8S9YV57-F1
#
_cell.length_a   1.000
_cell.length_b   1.000
_cell.length_c   1.000
_cell.angle_alpha   90.00
_cell.angle_beta   90.00
_cell.angle_gamma   90.00
#
_symmetry.space_group_name_H-M   'P 1'
#
loop_
_entity.id
_entity.type
_entity.pdbx_description
1 polymer ?
#
loop_
_entity_poly.entity_id
_entity_poly.type
_entity_poly.pdbx_seq_one_letter_code
_entity_poly.pdbx_strand_id
1 'polypeptide(L)'
;MLYLAEMNYTGVYPSPHAQPSPDWVAAVHWYEMAAKTDMCREQDSSGRLAGYDSLTGDWPVYRLHGRLAEMYAKGGYGLARDRAKAYELFESAADGATEAMQGRLAMQYYDQAALLEDCCDTVD
;
A
#
# COMPACT_ATOMS: atom_id res chain seq x y z
N MET A 1 8.33 -4.58 9.14
CA MET A 1 6.87 -4.75 8.89
C MET A 1 6.58 -4.94 7.40
N LEU A 2 7.16 -4.14 6.49
CA LEU A 2 7.00 -4.33 5.03
C LEU A 2 7.36 -5.74 4.53
N TYR A 3 8.40 -6.37 5.09
CA TYR A 3 8.80 -7.73 4.71
C TYR A 3 7.66 -8.74 4.86
N LEU A 4 6.90 -8.68 5.97
CA LEU A 4 5.74 -9.53 6.18
C LEU A 4 4.63 -9.21 5.17
N ALA A 5 4.46 -7.94 4.81
CA ALA A 5 3.48 -7.52 3.83
C ALA A 5 3.78 -8.10 2.43
N GLU A 6 5.02 -8.01 1.96
CA GLU A 6 5.47 -8.57 0.67
C GLU A 6 5.39 -10.11 0.63
N MET A 7 5.70 -10.79 1.74
CA MET A 7 5.53 -12.24 1.86
C MET A 7 4.08 -12.66 1.69
N ASN A 8 3.16 -11.96 2.35
CA ASN A 8 1.72 -12.24 2.26
C ASN A 8 1.15 -11.85 0.88
N TYR A 9 1.70 -10.81 0.25
CA TYR A 9 1.32 -10.38 -1.09
C TYR A 9 1.75 -11.40 -2.17
N THR A 10 3.01 -11.86 -2.13
CA THR A 10 3.55 -12.82 -3.08
C THR A 10 3.16 -14.27 -2.76
N GLY A 11 2.81 -14.55 -1.51
CA GLY A 11 2.56 -15.90 -0.99
C GLY A 11 3.84 -16.74 -0.87
N VAL A 12 5.03 -16.17 -1.06
CA VAL A 12 6.29 -16.93 -1.02
C VAL A 12 6.83 -16.95 0.39
N TYR A 13 6.60 -18.06 1.10
CA TYR A 13 7.18 -18.31 2.40
C TYR A 13 8.52 -19.05 2.25
N PRO A 14 9.61 -18.64 2.92
CA PRO A 14 10.88 -19.36 2.91
C PRO A 14 10.82 -20.70 3.69
N SER A 15 9.63 -21.11 4.15
CA SER A 15 9.44 -22.32 4.92
C SER A 15 9.07 -23.49 3.98
N PRO A 16 9.78 -24.63 4.06
CA PRO A 16 9.58 -25.76 3.14
C PRO A 16 8.24 -26.50 3.31
N HIS A 17 7.43 -26.15 4.32
CA HIS A 17 6.14 -26.79 4.63
C HIS A 17 4.93 -25.84 4.50
N ALA A 18 5.15 -24.57 4.21
CA ALA A 18 4.06 -23.61 4.03
C ALA A 18 3.61 -23.63 2.56
N GLN A 19 2.34 -23.96 2.32
CA GLN A 19 1.77 -23.82 0.99
C GLN A 19 1.76 -22.34 0.61
N PRO A 20 2.25 -21.96 -0.58
CA PRO A 20 2.30 -20.56 -0.99
C PRO A 20 0.89 -20.09 -1.35
N SER A 21 0.12 -19.68 -0.36
CA SER A 21 -1.16 -19.02 -0.53
C SER A 21 -0.99 -17.54 -0.20
N PRO A 22 -1.19 -16.62 -1.16
CA PRO A 22 -1.23 -15.20 -0.87
C PRO A 22 -2.40 -14.92 0.07
N ASP A 23 -2.19 -14.08 1.07
CA ASP A 23 -3.24 -13.57 1.95
C ASP A 23 -3.22 -12.06 1.89
N TRP A 24 -4.12 -11.50 1.08
CA TRP A 24 -4.12 -10.06 0.83
C TRP A 24 -4.67 -9.28 2.02
N VAL A 25 -5.48 -9.90 2.86
CA VAL A 25 -6.02 -9.28 4.09
C VAL A 25 -4.88 -9.00 5.07
N ALA A 26 -4.04 -10.00 5.34
CA ALA A 26 -2.86 -9.85 6.18
C ALA A 26 -1.87 -8.85 5.55
N ALA A 27 -1.62 -8.95 4.24
CA ALA A 27 -0.73 -8.03 3.54
C ALA A 27 -1.17 -6.57 3.73
N VAL A 28 -2.43 -6.27 3.44
CA VAL A 28 -3.04 -4.94 3.61
C VAL A 28 -2.89 -4.43 5.03
N HIS A 29 -3.20 -5.25 6.02
CA HIS A 29 -3.06 -4.87 7.43
C HIS A 29 -1.61 -4.46 7.77
N TRP A 30 -0.61 -5.21 7.27
CA TRP A 30 0.80 -4.87 7.47
C TRP A 30 1.23 -3.59 6.74
N TYR A 31 0.73 -3.34 5.53
CA TYR A 31 1.00 -2.10 4.80
C TYR A 31 0.34 -0.88 5.48
N GLU A 32 -0.90 -1.00 5.96
CA GLU A 32 -1.58 0.05 6.72
C GLU A 32 -0.85 0.37 8.03
N MET A 33 -0.38 -0.64 8.76
CA MET A 33 0.45 -0.43 9.94
C MET A 33 1.77 0.27 9.61
N ALA A 34 2.42 -0.11 8.51
CA ALA A 34 3.64 0.55 8.06
C ALA A 34 3.41 2.02 7.72
N ALA A 35 2.34 2.34 6.99
CA ALA A 35 1.97 3.70 6.62
C ALA A 35 1.68 4.57 7.85
N LYS A 36 0.95 4.04 8.84
CA LYS A 36 0.67 4.73 10.11
C LYS A 36 1.93 4.95 10.94
N THR A 37 2.85 3.99 10.96
CA THR A 37 4.09 4.07 11.75
C THR A 37 5.02 5.16 11.19
N ASP A 38 5.07 5.34 9.87
CA ASP A 38 5.90 6.39 9.26
C ASP A 38 5.30 7.80 9.46
N MET A 39 3.98 7.96 9.52
CA MET A 39 3.36 9.24 9.91
C MET A 39 3.67 9.64 11.37
N CYS A 40 3.94 8.69 12.26
CA CYS A 40 4.37 8.96 13.64
C CYS A 40 5.86 9.32 13.76
N ARG A 41 6.58 9.46 12.64
CA ARG A 41 8.04 9.71 12.61
C ARG A 41 8.42 11.16 12.90
N GLU A 42 7.46 12.06 13.05
CA GLU A 42 7.74 13.43 13.44
C GLU A 42 7.64 13.60 14.98
N GLN A 43 8.82 13.75 15.59
CA GLN A 43 9.11 14.28 16.93
C GLN A 43 8.87 13.37 18.15
N ASP A 44 9.78 12.42 18.36
CA ASP A 44 10.42 12.38 19.69
C ASP A 44 11.94 12.26 19.57
N SER A 45 12.62 13.15 20.29
CA SER A 45 14.06 13.38 20.32
C SER A 45 14.89 12.25 20.93
N SER A 46 14.30 11.08 21.17
CA SER A 46 15.02 9.89 21.63
C SER A 46 15.20 8.93 20.45
N GLY A 47 16.23 9.18 19.65
CA GLY A 47 16.61 8.44 18.44
C GLY A 47 17.01 6.97 18.65
N ARG A 48 16.15 6.17 19.26
CA ARG A 48 16.25 4.71 19.36
C ARG A 48 14.85 4.09 19.42
N LEU A 49 14.24 3.90 18.25
CA LEU A 49 13.62 2.61 17.99
C LEU A 49 14.52 1.86 17.01
N ALA A 50 15.25 0.92 17.58
CA ALA A 50 16.21 0.09 16.90
C ALA A 50 15.53 -0.70 15.77
N GLY A 51 16.09 -0.55 14.57
CA GLY A 51 16.41 -1.66 13.71
C GLY A 51 15.25 -2.56 13.28
N TYR A 52 14.60 -2.21 12.17
CA TYR A 52 14.40 -3.21 11.14
C TYR A 52 14.34 -2.57 9.76
N ASP A 53 15.49 -2.68 9.10
CA ASP A 53 15.68 -2.71 7.65
C ASP A 53 15.68 -1.39 6.86
N SER A 54 16.80 -1.19 6.14
CA SER A 54 17.07 -0.12 5.17
C SER A 54 16.08 -0.07 3.99
N LEU A 55 15.05 -0.92 3.98
CA LEU A 55 13.94 -0.89 3.01
C LEU A 55 12.85 0.14 3.34
N THR A 56 12.71 0.54 4.60
CA THR A 56 11.66 1.50 5.02
C THR A 56 11.95 2.94 4.56
N GLY A 57 13.22 3.27 4.28
CA GLY A 57 13.60 4.55 3.68
C GLY A 57 13.31 4.64 2.17
N ASP A 58 13.08 3.50 1.51
CA ASP A 58 12.79 3.42 0.07
C ASP A 58 11.28 3.38 -0.23
N TRP A 59 10.46 3.11 0.79
CA TRP A 59 9.00 3.02 0.69
C TRP A 59 8.30 4.11 1.51
N PRO A 60 8.18 5.32 0.96
CA PRO A 60 7.43 6.40 1.59
C PRO A 60 5.93 6.10 1.62
N VAL A 61 5.21 6.80 2.51
CA VAL A 61 3.78 6.62 2.77
C VAL A 61 2.94 6.59 1.49
N TYR A 62 3.21 7.48 0.53
CA TYR A 62 2.47 7.53 -0.73
C TYR A 62 2.59 6.24 -1.56
N ARG A 63 3.75 5.56 -1.54
CA ARG A 63 3.90 4.27 -2.23
C ARG A 63 3.11 3.16 -1.54
N LEU A 64 3.03 3.19 -0.22
CA LEU A 64 2.23 2.24 0.55
C LEU A 64 0.75 2.40 0.23
N HIS A 65 0.27 3.65 0.16
CA HIS A 65 -1.09 3.97 -0.24
C HIS A 65 -1.39 3.48 -1.66
N GLY A 66 -0.50 3.72 -2.62
CA GLY A 66 -0.67 3.21 -3.98
C GLY A 66 -0.75 1.67 -4.04
N ARG A 67 0.08 0.96 -3.27
CA ARG A 67 0.00 -0.52 -3.19
C ARG A 67 -1.29 -1.01 -2.56
N LEU A 68 -1.72 -0.39 -1.47
CA LEU A 68 -2.99 -0.69 -0.83
C LEU A 68 -4.15 -0.49 -1.81
N ALA A 69 -4.13 0.62 -2.53
CA ALA A 69 -5.13 0.96 -3.53
C ALA A 69 -5.21 -0.11 -4.63
N GLU A 70 -4.07 -0.58 -5.17
CA GLU A 70 -4.04 -1.69 -6.13
C GLU A 70 -4.66 -2.97 -5.58
N MET A 71 -4.39 -3.32 -4.32
CA MET A 71 -4.96 -4.51 -3.68
C MET A 71 -6.48 -4.41 -3.52
N TYR A 72 -6.98 -3.26 -3.06
CA TYR A 72 -8.42 -3.01 -2.93
C TYR A 72 -9.12 -2.91 -4.30
N ALA A 73 -8.47 -2.34 -5.32
CA ALA A 73 -8.98 -2.23 -6.68
C ALA A 73 -9.13 -3.60 -7.34
N LYS A 74 -8.14 -4.48 -7.16
CA LYS A 74 -8.14 -5.82 -7.74
C LYS A 74 -9.08 -6.74 -6.96
N GLY A 75 -8.95 -6.76 -5.64
CA GLY A 75 -9.63 -7.71 -4.74
C GLY A 75 -9.24 -9.17 -4.99
N GLY A 76 -9.47 -10.04 -4.01
CA GLY A 76 -9.13 -11.47 -4.09
C GLY A 76 -8.28 -11.97 -2.92
N TYR A 77 -7.98 -13.27 -2.91
CA TYR A 77 -7.18 -13.91 -1.86
C TYR A 77 -7.64 -13.56 -0.42
N GLY A 78 -8.97 -13.57 -0.22
CA GLY A 78 -9.62 -13.22 1.05
C GLY A 78 -9.96 -11.74 1.22
N LEU A 79 -9.45 -10.84 0.38
CA LEU A 79 -9.72 -9.41 0.43
C LEU A 79 -10.94 -9.03 -0.41
N ALA A 80 -11.86 -8.27 0.19
CA ALA A 80 -12.99 -7.67 -0.53
C ALA A 80 -12.51 -6.59 -1.50
N ARG A 81 -13.12 -6.55 -2.68
CA ARG A 81 -12.80 -5.51 -3.68
C ARG A 81 -13.57 -4.24 -3.32
N ASP A 82 -12.84 -3.20 -2.95
CA ASP A 82 -13.39 -1.91 -2.54
C ASP A 82 -12.84 -0.79 -3.42
N ARG A 83 -13.54 -0.53 -4.54
CA ARG A 83 -13.09 0.48 -5.51
C ARG A 83 -13.13 1.90 -4.96
N ALA A 84 -14.12 2.22 -4.14
CA ALA A 84 -14.21 3.53 -3.48
C ALA A 84 -12.99 3.77 -2.59
N LYS A 85 -12.66 2.79 -1.74
CA LYS A 85 -11.48 2.86 -0.88
C LYS A 85 -10.18 2.90 -1.69
N ALA A 86 -10.10 2.14 -2.79
CA ALA A 86 -8.96 2.18 -3.68
C ALA A 86 -8.76 3.56 -4.33
N TYR A 87 -9.85 4.20 -4.77
CA TYR A 87 -9.81 5.55 -5.33
C TYR A 87 -9.25 6.56 -4.32
N GLU A 88 -9.80 6.60 -3.09
CA GLU A 88 -9.34 7.49 -2.03
C GLU A 88 -7.84 7.29 -1.72
N LEU A 89 -7.39 6.03 -1.70
CA LEU A 89 -5.99 5.69 -1.47
C LEU A 89 -5.09 6.10 -2.64
N PHE A 90 -5.55 5.98 -3.89
CA PHE A 90 -4.79 6.44 -5.07
C PHE A 90 -4.68 7.96 -5.11
N GLU A 91 -5.74 8.70 -4.80
CA GLU A 91 -5.68 10.16 -4.71
C GLU A 91 -4.71 10.61 -3.62
N SER A 92 -4.79 10.02 -2.42
CA SER A 92 -3.87 10.32 -1.32
C SER A 92 -2.42 9.97 -1.67
N ALA A 93 -2.20 8.85 -2.38
CA ALA A 93 -0.89 8.48 -2.91
C ALA A 93 -0.38 9.48 -3.96
N ALA A 94 -1.26 9.98 -4.83
CA ALA A 94 -0.90 10.94 -5.87
C ALA A 94 -0.50 12.29 -5.28
N ASP A 95 -1.24 12.77 -4.28
CA ASP A 95 -0.95 14.00 -3.55
C ASP A 95 0.40 13.91 -2.83
N GLY A 96 0.61 12.86 -2.03
CA GLY A 96 1.88 12.66 -1.33
C GLY A 96 3.07 12.43 -2.28
N ALA A 97 2.85 11.82 -3.44
CA ALA A 97 3.87 11.72 -4.48
C ALA A 97 4.18 13.09 -5.11
N THR A 98 3.18 13.95 -5.29
CA THR A 98 3.35 15.32 -5.81
C THR A 98 4.14 16.18 -4.83
N GLU A 99 3.82 16.10 -3.54
CA GLU A 99 4.57 16.75 -2.47
C GLU A 99 6.03 16.28 -2.41
N ALA A 100 6.26 14.98 -2.62
CA ALA A 100 7.59 14.39 -2.72
C ALA A 100 8.29 14.66 -4.08
N MET A 101 7.75 15.54 -4.92
CA MET A 101 8.25 15.89 -6.26
C MET A 101 8.35 14.69 -7.23
N GLN A 102 7.57 13.63 -6.99
CA GLN A 102 7.45 12.44 -7.85
C GLN A 102 6.30 12.59 -8.85
N GLY A 103 6.31 13.67 -9.64
CA GLY A 103 5.20 13.98 -10.56
C GLY A 103 4.85 12.87 -11.57
N ARG A 104 5.82 12.05 -11.98
CA ARG A 104 5.54 10.87 -12.84
C ARG A 104 4.72 9.81 -12.13
N LEU A 105 5.01 9.57 -10.86
CA LEU A 105 4.31 8.59 -10.04
C LEU A 105 2.92 9.11 -9.67
N ALA A 106 2.82 10.38 -9.31
CA ALA A 106 1.55 11.05 -9.04
C ALA A 106 0.59 10.93 -10.23
N MET A 107 1.07 11.20 -11.45
CA MET A 107 0.27 11.08 -12.66
C MET A 107 -0.24 9.65 -12.90
N GLN A 108 0.56 8.62 -12.59
CA GLN A 108 0.11 7.22 -12.69
C GLN A 108 -1.01 6.92 -11.69
N TYR A 109 -0.90 7.41 -10.46
CA TYR A 109 -1.94 7.21 -9.46
C TYR A 109 -3.23 7.96 -9.80
N TYR A 110 -3.15 9.18 -10.33
CA TYR A 110 -4.33 9.89 -10.83
C TYR A 110 -5.02 9.16 -11.99
N ASP A 111 -4.25 8.59 -12.93
CA ASP A 111 -4.80 7.78 -14.02
C ASP A 111 -5.53 6.54 -13.47
N GLN A 112 -4.92 5.83 -12.52
CA GLN A 112 -5.56 4.68 -11.85
C GLN A 112 -6.81 5.08 -11.06
N ALA A 113 -6.81 6.23 -10.38
CA ALA A 113 -8.00 6.76 -9.73
C ALA A 113 -9.12 7.03 -10.75
N ALA A 114 -8.82 7.71 -11.85
CA ALA A 114 -9.79 7.99 -12.91
C ALA A 114 -10.38 6.71 -13.51
N LEU A 115 -9.59 5.65 -13.71
CA LEU A 115 -10.07 4.35 -14.17
C LEU A 115 -11.05 3.68 -13.18
N LEU A 116 -10.87 3.93 -11.88
CA LEU A 116 -11.78 3.42 -10.84
C LEU A 116 -13.06 4.24 -10.74
N GLU A 117 -13.00 5.55 -10.99
CA GLU A 117 -14.14 6.46 -11.07
C GLU A 117 -15.07 6.05 -12.23
N ASP A 118 -14.51 5.79 -13.41
CA ASP A 118 -15.30 5.36 -14.59
C ASP A 118 -16.00 3.99 -14.39
N CYS A 119 -15.39 3.11 -13.58
CA CYS A 119 -16.01 1.84 -13.23
C CYS A 119 -17.27 1.97 -12.35
N CYS A 120 -17.54 3.13 -11.72
CA CYS A 120 -18.77 3.34 -10.96
C CYS A 120 -19.94 3.86 -11.81
N ASP A 121 -19.69 4.27 -13.05
CA ASP A 121 -20.72 4.86 -13.94
C ASP A 121 -21.45 3.83 -14.81
N THR A 122 -21.00 2.57 -14.86
CA THR A 122 -21.67 1.51 -15.65
C THR A 122 -22.85 0.84 -14.91
N VAL A 123 -23.73 1.67 -14.35
CA VAL A 123 -25.07 1.24 -13.92
C VAL A 123 -26.13 2.21 -14.44
N ASP A 124 -26.21 2.38 -15.76
CA ASP A 124 -27.47 2.53 -16.53
C ASP A 124 -27.21 2.32 -18.04
#